data_AF-H6RAF7-F1
#
_entry.id   AF-H6RAF7-F1
#
_cell.length_a   1.000
_cell.length_b   1.000
_cell.length_c   1.000
_cell.angle_alpha   90.00
_cell.angle_beta   90.00
_cell.angle_gamma   90.00
#
_symmetry.space_group_name_H-M   'P 1'
#
loop_
_entity.id
_entity.type
_entity.pdbx_description
1 polymer ?
#
loop_
_entity_poly.entity_id
_entity_poly.type
_entity_poly.pdbx_seq_one_letter_code
_entity_poly.pdbx_strand_id
1 'polypeptide(L)'
;MANYPAERAEVTVPTQPRYDLETGFDMLRMSNSPHWRDLFSLELEQPLPDVCSVHGAPAVDRWSAVVVFRRTARGVEQESPGVSLREFASGLFRFGYHSPPVVGDLHGEWPVCRRCVRRTTALRWIARTLIALGLPLLPALFIALQLGTDRIHPAWVLAFFPGWFPVGVLIAMLIYQAAKQFIRFRPIDTPDSITIRAHPTFADAVAAQRS
;
A
#
# COMPACT_ATOMS: atom_id res chain seq x y z
N MET A 1 13.67 -10.58 11.06
CA MET A 1 13.52 -10.88 9.62
C MET A 1 12.55 -12.04 9.48
N ALA A 2 11.44 -11.88 8.76
CA ALA A 2 10.50 -12.98 8.54
C ALA A 2 11.16 -13.98 7.58
N ASN A 3 11.44 -15.19 8.05
CA ASN A 3 11.81 -16.32 7.21
C ASN A 3 10.60 -16.61 6.31
N TYR A 4 10.66 -16.14 5.06
CA TYR A 4 9.67 -16.49 4.05
C TYR A 4 10.08 -17.84 3.48
N PRO A 5 9.17 -18.81 3.34
CA PRO A 5 9.48 -20.04 2.62
C PRO A 5 9.98 -19.67 1.22
N ALA A 6 11.07 -20.31 0.79
CA ALA A 6 11.73 -20.06 -0.48
C ALA A 6 10.84 -20.37 -1.69
N GLU A 7 9.81 -21.19 -1.48
CA GLU A 7 8.88 -21.62 -2.51
C GLU A 7 7.59 -20.81 -2.40
N ARG A 8 7.40 -19.88 -3.35
CA ARG A 8 6.13 -19.19 -3.57
C ARG A 8 5.53 -19.72 -4.86
N ALA A 9 4.29 -20.17 -4.80
CA ALA A 9 3.53 -20.59 -5.96
C ALA A 9 2.88 -19.36 -6.61
N GLU A 10 2.79 -19.41 -7.94
CA GLU A 10 2.05 -18.41 -8.72
C GLU A 10 0.66 -18.96 -8.96
N VAL A 11 -0.34 -18.20 -8.51
CA VAL A 11 -1.74 -18.60 -8.57
C VAL A 11 -2.46 -17.57 -9.40
N THR A 12 -3.01 -18.00 -10.53
CA THR A 12 -3.90 -17.18 -11.33
C THR A 12 -5.27 -17.21 -10.70
N VAL A 13 -5.87 -16.06 -10.39
CA VAL A 13 -7.22 -15.92 -9.85
C VAL A 13 -8.08 -15.19 -10.88
N PRO A 14 -9.26 -15.71 -11.23
CA PRO A 14 -10.12 -15.04 -12.20
C PRO A 14 -10.69 -13.75 -11.59
N THR A 15 -10.81 -12.74 -12.43
CA THR A 15 -11.35 -11.43 -12.08
C THR A 15 -12.40 -11.03 -13.09
N GLN A 16 -13.42 -10.34 -12.61
CA GLN A 16 -14.45 -9.76 -13.46
C GLN A 16 -14.37 -8.24 -13.44
N PRO A 17 -14.68 -7.56 -14.56
CA PRO A 17 -14.79 -6.11 -14.56
C PRO A 17 -15.88 -5.65 -13.60
N ARG A 18 -15.54 -4.68 -12.75
CA ARG A 18 -16.50 -3.97 -11.92
C ARG A 18 -16.93 -2.72 -12.68
N TYR A 19 -18.21 -2.66 -13.05
CA TYR A 19 -18.80 -1.51 -13.76
C TYR A 19 -19.45 -0.48 -12.82
N ASP A 20 -19.39 -0.71 -11.52
CA ASP A 20 -20.00 0.17 -10.51
C ASP A 20 -19.18 1.45 -10.33
N LEU A 21 -19.62 2.50 -11.02
CA LEU A 21 -19.22 3.90 -10.81
C LEU A 21 -19.96 4.49 -9.58
N GLU A 22 -19.93 3.79 -8.46
CA GLU A 22 -20.77 4.12 -7.31
C GLU A 22 -20.27 5.35 -6.53
N THR A 23 -18.97 5.70 -6.61
CA THR A 23 -18.44 6.81 -5.83
C THR A 23 -18.11 8.04 -6.69
N GLY A 24 -18.39 9.24 -6.14
CA GLY A 24 -17.98 10.50 -6.75
C GLY A 24 -16.45 10.61 -6.93
N PHE A 25 -15.67 9.84 -6.16
CA PHE A 25 -14.22 9.73 -6.35
C PHE A 25 -13.85 9.00 -7.65
N ASP A 26 -14.59 7.96 -8.03
CA ASP A 26 -14.37 7.23 -9.28
C ASP A 26 -14.69 8.10 -10.49
N MET A 27 -15.77 8.88 -10.41
CA MET A 27 -16.11 9.87 -11.44
C MET A 27 -15.05 10.97 -11.57
N LEU A 28 -14.59 11.54 -10.45
CA LEU A 28 -13.52 12.54 -10.43
C LEU A 28 -12.18 11.99 -10.94
N ARG A 29 -11.93 10.70 -10.73
CA ARG A 29 -10.73 10.01 -11.21
C ARG A 29 -10.77 9.82 -12.72
N MET A 30 -11.92 9.41 -13.25
CA MET A 30 -12.11 9.28 -14.70
C MET A 30 -11.99 10.64 -15.40
N SER A 31 -12.63 11.69 -14.86
CA SER A 31 -12.66 13.01 -15.49
C SER A 31 -11.29 13.70 -15.53
N ASN A 32 -10.42 13.45 -14.54
CA ASN A 32 -9.10 14.08 -14.44
C ASN A 32 -7.96 13.28 -15.08
N SER A 33 -8.24 12.07 -15.62
CA SER A 33 -7.20 11.27 -16.26
C SER A 33 -7.21 11.48 -17.79
N PRO A 34 -6.08 11.89 -18.40
CA PRO A 34 -5.95 11.95 -19.86
C PRO A 34 -6.13 10.59 -20.55
N HIS A 35 -6.07 9.51 -19.77
CA HIS A 35 -6.10 8.11 -20.21
C HIS A 35 -7.26 7.33 -19.57
N TRP A 36 -8.44 7.94 -19.45
CA TRP A 36 -9.62 7.31 -18.85
C TRP A 36 -10.03 5.98 -19.50
N ARG A 37 -9.68 5.77 -20.77
CA ARG A 37 -9.91 4.51 -21.50
C ARG A 37 -9.05 3.34 -21.02
N ASP A 38 -7.97 3.63 -20.30
CA ASP A 38 -7.06 2.62 -19.74
C ASP A 38 -7.39 2.31 -18.27
N LEU A 39 -8.38 2.99 -17.67
CA LEU A 39 -8.80 2.72 -16.30
C LEU A 39 -9.65 1.45 -16.23
N PHE A 40 -9.22 0.49 -15.43
CA PHE A 40 -9.97 -0.73 -15.15
C PHE A 40 -10.23 -0.87 -13.65
N SER A 41 -11.45 -1.31 -13.30
CA SER A 41 -11.78 -1.77 -11.97
C SER A 41 -12.12 -3.24 -12.04
N LEU A 42 -11.48 -4.05 -11.21
CA LEU A 42 -11.63 -5.49 -11.18
C LEU A 42 -12.17 -5.93 -9.82
N GLU A 43 -12.94 -6.99 -9.82
CA GLU A 43 -13.39 -7.67 -8.61
C GLU A 43 -13.08 -9.17 -8.71
N LEU A 44 -12.81 -9.79 -7.57
CA LEU A 44 -12.62 -11.25 -7.52
C LEU A 44 -13.94 -11.94 -7.88
N GLU A 45 -13.91 -12.82 -8.88
CA GLU A 45 -15.11 -13.55 -9.33
C GLU A 45 -15.62 -14.52 -8.26
N GLN A 46 -14.70 -15.12 -7.51
CA GLN A 46 -15.00 -16.12 -6.49
C GLN A 46 -14.34 -15.77 -5.15
N PRO A 47 -14.99 -16.10 -4.02
CA PRO A 47 -14.39 -15.91 -2.71
C PRO A 47 -13.15 -16.79 -2.56
N LEU A 48 -12.08 -16.20 -2.02
CA LEU A 48 -10.82 -16.92 -1.78
C LEU A 48 -10.99 -17.97 -0.66
N PRO A 49 -10.18 -19.04 -0.66
CA PRO A 49 -10.20 -20.05 0.40
C PRO A 49 -9.79 -19.45 1.75
N ASP A 50 -10.19 -20.09 2.85
CA ASP A 50 -9.85 -19.68 4.24
C ASP A 50 -8.40 -19.99 4.65
N VAL A 51 -7.46 -19.73 3.74
CA VAL A 51 -6.03 -19.89 3.92
C VAL A 51 -5.36 -18.56 3.60
N CYS A 52 -4.42 -18.11 4.42
CA CYS A 52 -3.72 -16.86 4.18
C CYS A 52 -2.74 -17.00 3.01
N SER A 53 -2.90 -16.15 1.99
CA SER A 53 -2.05 -16.15 0.79
C SER A 53 -0.55 -15.95 1.07
N VAL A 54 -0.19 -15.29 2.17
CA VAL A 54 1.21 -14.97 2.51
C VAL A 54 1.90 -16.09 3.28
N HIS A 55 1.17 -16.70 4.22
CA HIS A 55 1.74 -17.57 5.24
C HIS A 55 1.25 -19.02 5.17
N GLY A 56 0.23 -19.32 4.34
CA GLY A 56 -0.38 -20.66 4.27
C GLY A 56 -1.14 -21.09 5.53
N ALA A 57 -1.25 -20.22 6.53
CA ALA A 57 -1.92 -20.49 7.80
C ALA A 57 -3.44 -20.24 7.67
N PRO A 58 -4.28 -20.90 8.49
CA PRO A 58 -5.73 -20.69 8.47
C PRO A 58 -6.09 -19.22 8.68
N ALA A 59 -7.08 -18.76 7.91
CA ALA A 59 -7.64 -17.43 8.05
C ALA A 59 -8.33 -17.30 9.41
N VAL A 60 -8.16 -16.14 10.05
CA VAL A 60 -8.90 -15.78 11.27
C VAL A 60 -9.82 -14.60 11.05
N ASP A 61 -9.64 -13.90 9.94
CA ASP A 61 -10.39 -12.71 9.55
C ASP A 61 -10.29 -12.53 8.03
N ARG A 62 -11.19 -11.74 7.47
CA ARG A 62 -11.26 -11.39 6.04
C ARG A 62 -11.28 -9.88 5.91
N TRP A 63 -10.31 -9.33 5.21
CA TRP A 63 -10.20 -7.89 5.02
C TRP A 63 -10.64 -7.50 3.62
N SER A 64 -11.60 -6.58 3.51
CA SER A 64 -11.86 -5.87 2.26
C SER A 64 -10.68 -4.94 1.99
N ALA A 65 -9.96 -5.21 0.91
CA ALA A 65 -8.81 -4.41 0.52
C ALA A 65 -8.86 -4.08 -0.96
N VAL A 66 -8.69 -2.79 -1.24
CA VAL A 66 -8.54 -2.28 -2.61
C VAL A 66 -7.06 -2.25 -2.95
N VAL A 67 -6.67 -3.03 -3.94
CA VAL A 67 -5.32 -3.07 -4.46
C VAL A 67 -5.23 -2.13 -5.64
N VAL A 68 -4.34 -1.13 -5.55
CA VAL A 68 -4.20 -0.11 -6.58
C VAL A 68 -3.02 -0.41 -7.50
N PHE A 69 -3.22 -0.26 -8.81
CA PHE A 69 -2.21 -0.45 -9.85
C PHE A 69 -1.86 0.88 -10.53
N ARG A 70 -0.56 1.13 -10.74
CA ARG A 70 -0.05 2.37 -11.34
C ARG A 70 0.81 2.09 -12.56
N ARG A 71 0.77 3.01 -13.54
CA ARG A 71 1.65 2.93 -14.71
C ARG A 71 3.02 3.46 -14.34
N THR A 72 4.00 2.56 -14.28
CA THR A 72 5.40 2.92 -14.09
C THR A 72 6.16 2.75 -15.41
N ALA A 73 7.42 3.15 -15.46
CA ALA A 73 8.29 2.91 -16.62
C ALA A 73 8.48 1.42 -16.95
N ARG A 74 8.14 0.50 -16.03
CA ARG A 74 8.23 -0.95 -16.21
C ARG A 74 6.88 -1.61 -16.56
N GLY A 75 5.84 -0.82 -16.79
CA GLY A 75 4.48 -1.29 -17.02
C GLY A 75 3.55 -1.05 -15.82
N VAL A 76 2.47 -1.82 -15.75
CA VAL A 76 1.46 -1.71 -14.68
C VAL A 76 1.95 -2.46 -13.44
N GLU A 77 2.39 -1.71 -12.42
CA GLU A 77 2.89 -2.28 -11.15
C GLU A 77 1.90 -2.00 -10.00
N GLN A 78 1.80 -2.93 -9.06
CA GLN A 78 1.08 -2.71 -7.80
C GLN A 78 1.70 -1.56 -7.00
N GLU A 79 0.87 -0.68 -6.44
CA GLU A 79 1.32 0.33 -5.49
C GLU A 79 1.96 -0.36 -4.28
N SER A 80 3.25 -0.09 -4.06
CA SER A 80 4.04 -0.67 -2.97
C SER A 80 4.95 0.40 -2.37
N PRO A 81 5.39 0.25 -1.09
CA PRO A 81 6.32 1.18 -0.47
C PRO A 81 7.62 1.34 -1.26
N GLY A 82 8.07 0.28 -1.95
CA GLY A 82 9.25 0.34 -2.80
C GLY A 82 9.05 1.22 -4.04
N VAL A 83 7.88 1.14 -4.67
CA VAL A 83 7.50 2.04 -5.78
C VAL A 83 7.38 3.47 -5.26
N SER A 84 6.64 3.70 -4.17
CA SER A 84 6.49 5.04 -3.59
C SER A 84 7.83 5.68 -3.16
N LEU A 85 8.73 4.89 -2.58
CA LEU A 85 10.08 5.37 -2.20
C LEU A 85 10.92 5.70 -3.43
N ARG A 86 10.87 4.86 -4.49
CA ARG A 86 11.57 5.12 -5.75
C ARG A 86 11.09 6.41 -6.41
N GLU A 87 9.78 6.63 -6.43
CA GLU A 87 9.19 7.86 -7.00
C GLU A 87 9.50 9.10 -6.15
N PHE A 88 9.51 8.96 -4.82
CA PHE A 88 9.93 10.05 -3.95
C PHE A 88 11.41 10.42 -4.18
N ALA A 89 12.29 9.42 -4.27
CA ALA A 89 13.69 9.64 -4.55
C ALA A 89 13.89 10.29 -5.93
N SER A 90 13.22 9.80 -6.97
CA SER A 90 13.32 10.36 -8.32
C SER A 90 12.80 11.81 -8.38
N GLY A 91 11.72 12.11 -7.67
CA GLY A 91 11.13 13.46 -7.59
C GLY A 91 12.02 14.47 -6.87
N LEU A 92 12.76 14.03 -5.84
CA LEU A 92 13.75 14.87 -5.16
C LEU A 92 14.87 15.31 -6.11
N PHE A 93 15.33 14.41 -6.99
CA PHE A 93 16.39 14.72 -7.97
C PHE A 93 15.89 15.51 -9.18
N ARG A 94 14.59 15.46 -9.49
CA ARG A 94 14.01 16.08 -10.70
C ARG A 94 13.16 17.34 -10.43
N PHE A 95 13.16 17.88 -9.21
CA PHE A 95 12.37 19.06 -8.82
C PHE A 95 10.90 18.99 -9.28
N GLY A 96 10.30 17.80 -9.20
CA GLY A 96 8.95 17.56 -9.66
C GLY A 96 8.40 16.25 -9.12
N TYR A 97 7.30 16.31 -8.39
CA TYR A 97 6.60 15.12 -7.90
C TYR A 97 5.71 14.57 -9.02
N HIS A 98 6.24 13.60 -9.78
CA HIS A 98 5.44 12.87 -10.77
C HIS A 98 4.84 11.64 -10.10
N SER A 99 3.62 11.76 -9.59
CA SER A 99 2.87 10.58 -9.19
C SER A 99 2.42 9.82 -10.44
N PRO A 100 2.87 8.57 -10.65
CA PRO A 100 2.41 7.80 -11.79
C PRO A 100 0.89 7.66 -11.75
N PRO A 101 0.21 7.82 -12.90
CA PRO A 101 -1.24 7.76 -12.96
C PRO A 101 -1.72 6.38 -12.51
N VAL A 102 -2.79 6.37 -11.74
CA VAL A 102 -3.46 5.13 -11.39
C VAL A 102 -4.20 4.61 -12.60
N VAL A 103 -3.97 3.34 -12.92
CA VAL A 103 -4.52 2.66 -14.11
C VAL A 103 -5.61 1.69 -13.71
N GLY A 104 -5.64 1.23 -12.47
CA GLY A 104 -6.75 0.40 -12.05
C GLY A 104 -6.73 0.03 -10.59
N ASP A 105 -7.81 -0.58 -10.17
CA ASP A 105 -7.97 -1.14 -8.85
C ASP A 105 -8.60 -2.54 -8.88
N LEU A 106 -8.26 -3.32 -7.87
CA LEU A 106 -8.80 -4.64 -7.64
C LEU A 106 -9.45 -4.66 -6.26
N HIS A 107 -10.74 -4.94 -6.26
CA HIS A 107 -11.57 -5.10 -5.08
C HIS A 107 -11.69 -6.58 -4.74
N GLY A 108 -11.65 -6.88 -3.46
CA GLY A 108 -11.81 -8.24 -2.99
C GLY A 108 -11.66 -8.38 -1.49
N GLU A 109 -12.19 -9.49 -0.99
CA GLU A 109 -11.97 -9.92 0.38
C GLU A 109 -10.79 -10.88 0.45
N TRP A 110 -9.89 -10.60 1.37
CA TRP A 110 -8.65 -11.34 1.48
C TRP A 110 -8.53 -12.05 2.82
N PRO A 111 -8.26 -13.37 2.82
CA PRO A 111 -8.07 -14.15 4.03
C PRO A 111 -6.76 -13.76 4.73
N VAL A 112 -6.86 -13.36 6.00
CA VAL A 112 -5.70 -13.00 6.82
C VAL A 112 -5.52 -13.93 8.01
N CYS A 113 -4.29 -14.35 8.27
CA CYS A 113 -3.96 -15.15 9.44
C CYS A 113 -3.56 -14.27 10.64
N ARG A 114 -3.50 -14.86 11.85
CA ARG A 114 -3.08 -14.17 13.08
C ARG A 114 -1.74 -13.44 12.94
N ARG A 115 -0.81 -13.99 12.15
CA ARG A 115 0.51 -13.39 11.92
C ARG A 115 0.43 -12.11 11.09
N CYS A 116 -0.42 -12.07 10.08
CA CYS A 116 -0.71 -10.86 9.31
C CYS A 116 -1.33 -9.78 10.20
N VAL A 117 -2.36 -10.15 10.97
CA VAL A 117 -3.03 -9.23 11.90
C VAL A 117 -2.04 -8.61 12.89
N ARG A 118 -1.22 -9.43 13.56
CA ARG A 118 -0.19 -8.94 14.51
C ARG A 118 0.80 -7.98 13.85
N ARG A 119 1.28 -8.31 12.65
CA ARG A 119 2.23 -7.46 11.91
C ARG A 119 1.60 -6.12 11.54
N THR A 120 0.41 -6.13 10.95
CA THR A 120 -0.28 -4.90 10.54
C THR A 120 -0.62 -4.02 11.75
N THR A 121 -1.06 -4.61 12.85
CA THR A 121 -1.32 -3.89 14.10
C THR A 121 -0.04 -3.27 14.65
N ALA A 122 1.07 -4.02 14.71
CA ALA A 122 2.35 -3.48 15.16
C ALA A 122 2.83 -2.32 14.28
N LEU A 123 2.76 -2.45 12.95
CA LEU A 123 3.14 -1.37 12.02
C LEU A 123 2.25 -0.13 12.19
N ARG A 124 0.93 -0.31 12.34
CA ARG A 124 0.00 0.81 12.60
C ARG A 124 0.33 1.52 13.91
N TRP A 125 0.68 0.78 14.96
CA TRP A 125 1.13 1.36 16.22
C TRP A 125 2.42 2.16 16.06
N ILE A 126 3.43 1.61 15.39
CA ILE A 126 4.70 2.31 15.13
C ILE A 126 4.47 3.62 14.35
N ALA A 127 3.64 3.58 13.30
CA ALA A 127 3.32 4.77 12.52
C ALA A 127 2.61 5.84 13.38
N ARG A 128 1.64 5.42 14.21
CA ARG A 128 0.94 6.33 15.13
C ARG A 128 1.87 6.94 16.17
N THR A 129 2.77 6.15 16.76
CA THR A 129 3.74 6.66 17.73
C THR A 129 4.70 7.67 17.10
N LEU A 130 5.13 7.44 15.85
CA LEU A 130 6.03 8.35 15.14
C LEU A 130 5.35 9.70 14.84
N ILE A 131 4.07 9.68 14.47
CA ILE A 131 3.27 10.89 14.26
C ILE A 131 3.04 11.61 15.60
N ALA A 132 2.64 10.88 16.63
CA ALA A 132 2.35 11.43 17.95
C ALA A 132 3.58 12.08 18.61
N LEU A 133 4.79 11.57 18.37
CA LEU A 133 6.02 12.12 18.92
C LEU A 133 6.36 13.52 18.39
N GLY A 134 6.02 13.84 17.15
CA GLY A 134 6.32 15.18 16.61
C GLY A 134 5.15 16.15 16.61
N LEU A 135 3.92 15.69 16.85
CA LEU A 135 2.79 16.58 17.10
C LEU A 135 3.07 17.63 18.21
N PRO A 136 3.69 17.32 19.37
CA PRO A 136 4.03 18.33 20.37
C PRO A 136 5.20 19.24 19.97
N LEU A 137 6.01 18.88 18.97
CA LEU A 137 7.09 19.75 18.49
C LEU A 137 6.54 20.99 17.77
N LEU A 138 5.38 20.88 17.11
CA LEU A 138 4.71 21.99 16.43
C LEU A 138 4.32 23.15 17.37
N PRO A 139 3.53 22.94 18.44
CA PRO A 139 3.18 24.01 19.37
C PRO A 139 4.40 24.50 20.16
N ALA A 140 5.36 23.62 20.50
CA ALA A 140 6.58 24.05 21.18
C ALA A 140 7.40 25.02 20.31
N LEU A 141 7.57 24.73 19.02
CA LEU A 141 8.23 25.62 18.06
C LEU A 141 7.45 26.92 17.90
N PHE A 142 6.11 26.84 17.79
CA PHE A 142 5.26 28.02 17.68
C PHE A 142 5.40 28.95 18.89
N ILE A 143 5.35 28.41 20.11
CA ILE A 143 5.53 29.17 21.35
C ILE A 143 6.93 29.80 21.40
N ALA A 144 7.97 29.05 21.05
CA ALA A 144 9.34 29.57 21.02
C ALA A 144 9.51 30.76 20.05
N LEU A 145 8.85 30.70 18.89
CA LEU A 145 8.80 31.79 17.93
C LEU A 145 8.02 33.01 18.46
N GLN A 146 6.89 32.80 19.11
CA GLN A 146 6.08 33.89 19.71
C GLN A 146 6.80 34.59 20.86
N LEU A 147 7.60 33.87 21.64
CA LEU A 147 8.38 34.42 22.75
C LEU A 147 9.63 35.19 22.29
N GLY A 148 9.87 35.32 20.98
CA GLY A 148 11.04 36.04 20.46
C GLY A 148 12.35 35.38 20.88
N THR A 149 12.37 34.05 20.99
CA THR A 149 13.56 33.33 21.45
C THR A 149 14.64 33.38 20.37
N ASP A 150 15.58 34.32 20.49
CA ASP A 150 16.66 34.54 19.51
C ASP A 150 17.62 33.34 19.39
N ARG A 151 17.58 32.40 20.34
CA ARG A 151 18.47 31.24 20.40
C ARG A 151 17.69 29.93 20.47
N ILE A 152 17.12 29.51 19.34
CA ILE A 152 16.67 28.13 19.17
C ILE A 152 17.92 27.27 19.00
N HIS A 153 18.10 26.27 19.88
CA HIS A 153 19.25 25.38 19.79
C HIS A 153 19.22 24.61 18.46
N PRO A 154 20.33 24.54 17.70
CA PRO A 154 20.34 23.96 16.34
C PRO A 154 19.88 22.50 16.30
N ALA A 155 20.05 21.75 17.39
CA ALA A 155 19.52 20.38 17.51
C ALA A 155 17.98 20.32 17.42
N TRP A 156 17.25 21.33 17.92
CA TRP A 156 15.80 21.41 17.78
C TRP A 156 15.38 21.67 16.34
N VAL A 157 16.12 22.54 15.65
CA VAL A 157 15.90 22.81 14.23
C VAL A 157 16.11 21.52 13.44
N LEU A 158 17.20 20.79 13.67
CA LEU A 158 17.51 19.55 12.96
C LEU A 158 16.52 18.41 13.28
N ALA A 159 16.11 18.30 14.55
CA ALA A 159 15.14 17.31 15.00
C ALA A 159 13.75 17.56 14.38
N PHE A 160 13.37 18.83 14.20
CA PHE A 160 12.11 19.18 13.55
C PHE A 160 12.22 19.10 12.02
N PHE A 161 13.23 19.76 11.43
CA PHE A 161 13.50 19.83 10.01
C PHE A 161 14.98 19.56 9.67
N PRO A 162 15.31 18.51 8.88
CA PRO A 162 14.40 17.61 8.17
C PRO A 162 13.92 16.40 9.00
N GLY A 163 14.34 16.28 10.27
CA GLY A 163 14.24 15.07 11.09
C GLY A 163 12.82 14.48 11.18
N TRP A 164 11.93 15.11 11.94
CA TRP A 164 10.55 14.66 12.05
C TRP A 164 9.74 15.03 10.80
N PHE A 165 9.90 16.25 10.30
CA PHE A 165 9.29 16.73 9.06
C PHE A 165 10.39 17.15 8.08
N PRO A 166 10.47 16.61 6.85
CA PRO A 166 9.53 15.68 6.23
C PRO A 166 9.84 14.19 6.47
N VAL A 167 11.02 13.83 6.99
CA VAL A 167 11.51 12.45 6.96
C VAL A 167 10.70 11.50 7.85
N GLY A 168 10.43 11.88 9.10
CA GLY A 168 9.59 11.09 10.01
C GLY A 168 8.18 10.86 9.46
N VAL A 169 7.56 11.89 8.86
CA VAL A 169 6.25 11.78 8.21
C VAL A 169 6.29 10.82 7.00
N LEU A 170 7.33 10.91 6.17
CA LEU A 170 7.52 9.98 5.05
C LEU A 170 7.66 8.53 5.52
N ILE A 171 8.46 8.30 6.57
CA ILE A 171 8.62 6.97 7.17
C ILE A 171 7.27 6.46 7.70
N ALA A 172 6.50 7.29 8.40
CA ALA A 172 5.17 6.91 8.89
C ALA A 172 4.24 6.51 7.73
N MET A 173 4.25 7.27 6.63
CA MET A 173 3.48 6.97 5.42
C MET A 173 3.90 5.62 4.80
N LEU A 174 5.20 5.37 4.65
CA LEU A 174 5.73 4.11 4.11
C LEU A 174 5.38 2.92 5.00
N ILE A 175 5.44 3.07 6.32
CA ILE A 175 5.02 2.05 7.29
C ILE A 175 3.52 1.77 7.14
N TYR A 176 2.70 2.81 6.97
CA TYR A 176 1.27 2.66 6.77
C TYR A 176 0.93 1.95 5.45
N GLN A 177 1.62 2.30 4.36
CA GLN A 177 1.51 1.58 3.09
C GLN A 177 1.97 0.12 3.23
N ALA A 178 3.07 -0.13 3.92
CA ALA A 178 3.56 -1.49 4.20
C ALA A 178 2.59 -2.31 5.05
N ALA A 179 1.83 -1.66 5.94
CA ALA A 179 0.79 -2.30 6.74
C ALA A 179 -0.44 -2.68 5.91
N LYS A 180 -0.74 -1.92 4.84
CA LYS A 180 -1.79 -2.21 3.86
C LYS A 180 -1.37 -3.25 2.81
N GLN A 181 -0.09 -3.33 2.47
CA GLN A 181 0.39 -4.27 1.46
C GLN A 181 0.70 -5.64 2.09
N PHE A 182 -0.29 -6.53 2.08
CA PHE A 182 -0.09 -7.92 2.49
C PHE A 182 -0.03 -8.91 1.32
N ILE A 183 -0.64 -8.62 0.17
CA ILE A 183 -0.52 -9.46 -1.04
C ILE A 183 0.42 -8.83 -2.05
N ARG A 184 1.15 -9.68 -2.79
CA ARG A 184 1.99 -9.29 -3.92
C ARG A 184 1.41 -9.84 -5.22
N PHE A 185 1.12 -8.94 -6.14
CA PHE A 185 0.66 -9.27 -7.49
C PHE A 185 1.84 -9.19 -8.46
N ARG A 186 1.78 -9.98 -9.52
CA ARG A 186 2.60 -9.71 -10.71
C ARG A 186 1.98 -8.56 -11.51
N PRO A 187 2.76 -7.96 -12.45
CA PRO A 187 2.19 -7.07 -13.45
C PRO A 187 0.96 -7.71 -14.11
N ILE A 188 -0.06 -6.88 -14.35
CA ILE A 188 -1.28 -7.33 -15.02
C ILE A 188 -1.02 -7.34 -16.52
N ASP A 189 -1.10 -8.52 -17.12
CA ASP A 189 -0.99 -8.72 -18.56
C ASP A 189 -2.38 -8.75 -19.23
N THR A 190 -3.39 -9.29 -18.54
CA THR A 190 -4.80 -9.38 -19.00
C THR A 190 -5.79 -8.98 -17.90
N PRO A 191 -6.93 -8.35 -18.23
CA PRO A 191 -7.92 -7.91 -17.24
C PRO A 191 -8.77 -9.07 -16.65
N ASP A 192 -8.81 -10.22 -17.31
CA ASP A 192 -9.68 -11.35 -16.93
C ASP A 192 -9.08 -12.21 -15.82
N SER A 193 -7.79 -12.03 -15.54
CA SER A 193 -7.10 -12.81 -14.52
C SER A 193 -5.92 -12.07 -13.91
N ILE A 194 -5.71 -12.30 -12.62
CA ILE A 194 -4.58 -11.74 -11.90
C ILE A 194 -3.68 -12.87 -11.39
N THR A 195 -2.36 -12.67 -11.50
CA THR A 195 -1.39 -13.62 -10.95
C THR A 195 -0.90 -13.12 -9.60
N ILE A 196 -1.19 -13.87 -8.53
CA ILE A 196 -0.70 -13.60 -7.18
C ILE A 196 0.46 -14.53 -6.82
N ARG A 197 1.44 -13.99 -6.10
CA ARG A 197 2.49 -14.80 -5.48
C ARG A 197 2.07 -15.20 -4.09
N ALA A 198 1.65 -16.46 -3.95
CA ALA A 198 1.09 -17.00 -2.72
C ALA A 198 1.91 -18.17 -2.15
N HIS A 199 1.57 -18.57 -0.93
CA HIS A 199 2.10 -19.78 -0.30
C HIS A 199 1.59 -21.04 -1.03
N PRO A 200 2.38 -22.12 -1.16
CA PRO A 200 1.94 -23.36 -1.82
C PRO A 200 0.61 -23.90 -1.30
N THR A 201 0.43 -23.96 0.02
CA THR A 201 -0.84 -24.37 0.66
C THR A 201 -2.06 -23.54 0.21
N PHE A 202 -1.85 -22.26 -0.10
CA PHE A 202 -2.92 -21.43 -0.65
C PHE A 202 -3.21 -21.80 -2.11
N ALA A 203 -2.17 -22.06 -2.91
CA ALA A 203 -2.32 -22.54 -4.27
C ALA A 203 -3.09 -23.87 -4.33
N ASP A 204 -2.74 -24.80 -3.45
CA ASP A 204 -3.41 -26.11 -3.34
C ASP A 204 -4.90 -25.92 -2.98
N ALA A 205 -5.20 -25.03 -2.03
CA ALA A 205 -6.58 -24.73 -1.64
C ALA A 205 -7.39 -24.08 -2.77
N VAL A 206 -6.77 -23.19 -3.56
CA VAL A 206 -7.42 -22.60 -4.74
C VAL A 206 -7.63 -23.64 -5.84
N ALA A 207 -6.66 -24.53 -6.07
CA ALA A 207 -6.79 -25.60 -7.06
C ALA A 207 -7.92 -26.58 -6.69
N ALA A 208 -8.02 -26.96 -5.40
CA ALA A 208 -9.08 -27.82 -4.89
C ALA A 208 -10.48 -27.18 -4.94
N GLN A 209 -10.59 -25.85 -4.98
CA GLN A 209 -11.87 -25.16 -5.18
C GLN A 209 -12.31 -25.13 -6.65
N ARG A 210 -11.38 -25.32 -7.59
CA ARG A 210 -11.67 -25.28 -9.03
C ARG A 210 -11.96 -26.65 -9.64
N SER A 211 -11.57 -27.72 -8.96
CA SER A 211 -11.87 -29.11 -9.31
C SER A 211 -13.30 -29.47 -8.92
#